data_AF-G5LQV3-F1
#
_entry.id   AF-G5LQV3-F1
#
_cell.length_a   1.000
_cell.length_b   1.000
_cell.length_c   1.000
_cell.angle_alpha   90.00
_cell.angle_beta   90.00
_cell.angle_gamma   90.00
#
_symmetry.space_group_name_H-M   'P 1'
#
loop_
_entity.id
_entity.type
_entity.pdbx_description
1 polymer ?
#
loop_
_entity_poly.entity_id
_entity_poly.type
_entity_poly.pdbx_seq_one_letter_code
_entity_poly.pdbx_strand_id
1 'polypeptide(L)'
;MQLPLALPVFLRSLRVVMVQTVGMAVAAALIGAGGFGALVFQGLLSSAIDLVLLGVIPVIALAVVIDALFDLWIAFLKGATDD
;
A
#
# COMPACT_ATOMS: atom_id res chain seq x y z
N MET A 1 20.38 -11.73 -23.72
CA MET A 1 21.60 -11.66 -22.88
C MET A 1 21.82 -10.26 -22.30
N GLN A 2 20.84 -9.69 -21.56
CA GLN A 2 20.97 -8.47 -20.73
C GLN A 2 20.02 -8.52 -19.50
N LEU A 3 19.54 -9.72 -19.15
CA LEU A 3 18.64 -9.96 -18.02
C LEU A 3 19.19 -9.45 -16.65
N PRO A 4 20.51 -9.51 -16.34
CA PRO A 4 20.98 -9.11 -15.01
C PRO A 4 20.95 -7.60 -14.73
N LEU A 5 20.90 -6.73 -15.77
CA LEU A 5 20.78 -5.27 -15.57
C LEU A 5 19.33 -4.79 -15.48
N ALA A 6 18.37 -5.51 -16.04
CA ALA A 6 16.95 -5.14 -16.00
C ALA A 6 16.29 -5.47 -14.66
N LEU A 7 16.81 -6.48 -13.94
CA LEU A 7 16.31 -6.90 -12.62
C LEU A 7 16.24 -5.77 -11.56
N PRO A 8 17.31 -4.98 -11.32
CA PRO A 8 17.26 -3.91 -10.33
C PRO A 8 16.30 -2.77 -10.72
N VAL A 9 16.13 -2.51 -12.02
CA VAL A 9 15.15 -1.52 -12.51
C VAL A 9 13.73 -2.03 -12.30
N PHE A 10 13.46 -3.29 -12.64
CA PHE A 10 12.14 -3.91 -12.47
C PHE A 10 11.69 -3.93 -11.01
N LEU A 11 12.59 -4.27 -10.08
CA LEU A 11 12.31 -4.26 -8.64
C LEU A 11 12.02 -2.85 -8.10
N ARG A 12 12.74 -1.83 -8.60
CA ARG A 12 12.44 -0.43 -8.28
C ARG A 12 11.06 -0.03 -8.78
N SER A 13 10.73 -0.36 -10.02
CA SER A 13 9.42 -0.06 -10.62
C SER A 13 8.29 -0.74 -9.86
N LEU A 14 8.48 -1.99 -9.46
CA LEU A 14 7.50 -2.76 -8.72
C LEU A 14 7.20 -2.12 -7.37
N ARG A 15 8.23 -1.74 -6.60
CA ARG A 15 8.04 -0.99 -5.34
C ARG A 15 7.24 0.29 -5.54
N VAL A 16 7.53 1.06 -6.58
CA VAL A 16 6.79 2.31 -6.87
C VAL A 16 5.33 2.01 -7.21
N VAL A 17 5.06 1.02 -8.06
CA VAL A 17 3.68 0.63 -8.43
C VAL A 17 2.90 0.13 -7.21
N MET A 18 3.55 -0.60 -6.31
CA MET A 18 2.93 -1.08 -5.07
C MET A 18 2.51 0.07 -4.15
N VAL A 19 3.43 0.98 -3.83
CA VAL A 19 3.14 2.17 -3.01
C VAL A 19 2.04 3.02 -3.66
N GLN A 20 2.09 3.18 -4.98
CA GLN A 20 1.07 3.91 -5.73
C GLN A 20 -0.31 3.24 -5.64
N THR A 21 -0.36 1.91 -5.74
CA THR A 21 -1.62 1.13 -5.66
C THR A 21 -2.24 1.24 -4.26
N VAL A 22 -1.43 1.18 -3.20
CA VAL A 22 -1.88 1.40 -1.82
C VAL A 22 -2.42 2.82 -1.64
N GLY A 23 -1.70 3.83 -2.17
CA GLY A 23 -2.17 5.22 -2.19
C GLY A 23 -3.51 5.39 -2.93
N MET A 24 -3.68 4.71 -4.06
CA MET A 24 -4.92 4.71 -4.85
C MET A 24 -6.07 4.06 -4.09
N ALA A 25 -5.82 2.98 -3.35
CA ALA A 25 -6.81 2.29 -2.53
C ALA A 25 -7.31 3.17 -1.36
N VAL A 26 -6.41 3.91 -0.72
CA VAL A 26 -6.79 4.90 0.31
C VAL A 26 -7.58 6.05 -0.32
N ALA A 27 -7.18 6.53 -1.49
CA ALA A 27 -7.93 7.55 -2.22
C ALA A 27 -9.32 7.04 -2.66
N ALA A 28 -9.49 5.75 -2.98
CA ALA A 28 -10.80 5.18 -3.32
C ALA A 28 -11.81 5.24 -2.15
N ALA A 29 -11.35 5.32 -0.90
CA ALA A 29 -12.24 5.53 0.24
C ALA A 29 -12.95 6.91 0.19
N LEU A 30 -12.39 7.91 -0.53
CA LEU A 30 -13.00 9.24 -0.72
C LEU A 30 -14.30 9.20 -1.54
N ILE A 31 -14.38 8.30 -2.51
CA ILE A 31 -15.52 8.20 -3.44
C ILE A 31 -16.63 7.27 -2.92
N GLY A 32 -16.59 6.92 -1.63
CA GLY A 32 -17.64 6.12 -1.00
C GLY A 32 -17.46 4.61 -1.13
N ALA A 33 -16.26 4.12 -1.46
CA ALA A 33 -15.93 2.69 -1.39
C ALA A 33 -16.08 2.12 0.04
N GLY A 34 -16.19 2.99 1.06
CA GLY A 34 -16.41 2.64 2.46
C GLY A 34 -15.12 2.27 3.20
N GLY A 35 -15.26 1.59 4.33
CA GLY A 35 -14.14 1.14 5.17
C GLY A 35 -13.56 2.21 6.10
N PHE A 36 -12.37 1.95 6.64
CA PHE A 36 -11.74 2.83 7.64
C PHE A 36 -11.39 4.23 7.11
N GLY A 37 -11.17 4.39 5.80
CA GLY A 37 -10.95 5.71 5.20
C GLY A 37 -12.15 6.65 5.31
N ALA A 38 -13.38 6.13 5.37
CA ALA A 38 -14.57 6.94 5.62
C ALA A 38 -14.55 7.55 7.03
N LEU A 39 -14.05 6.82 8.04
CA LEU A 39 -13.89 7.33 9.41
C LEU A 39 -12.83 8.45 9.49
N VAL A 40 -11.74 8.31 8.72
CA VAL A 40 -10.70 9.35 8.60
C VAL A 40 -11.29 10.64 8.03
N PHE A 41 -12.05 10.54 6.93
CA PHE A 41 -12.67 11.72 6.31
C PHE A 41 -13.79 12.33 7.15
N GLN A 42 -14.58 11.50 7.81
CA GLN A 42 -15.64 11.98 8.70
C GLN A 42 -15.08 12.68 9.94
N GLY A 43 -13.97 12.18 10.50
CA GLY A 43 -13.24 12.85 11.57
C GLY A 43 -12.61 14.18 11.12
N LEU A 44 -12.09 14.23 9.88
CA LEU A 44 -11.52 15.45 9.29
C LEU A 44 -12.60 16.52 9.09
N LEU A 45 -13.77 16.13 8.58
CA LEU A 45 -14.92 17.02 8.36
C LEU A 45 -15.56 17.49 9.68
N SER A 46 -15.54 16.66 10.72
CA SER A 46 -16.09 17.01 12.04
C SER A 46 -15.10 17.70 12.98
N SER A 47 -13.86 17.98 12.52
CA SER A 47 -12.77 18.51 13.34
C SER A 47 -12.48 17.69 14.62
N ALA A 48 -12.84 16.40 14.60
CA ALA A 48 -12.72 15.48 15.72
C ALA A 48 -11.53 14.56 15.45
N ILE A 49 -10.36 14.97 15.95
CA ILE A 49 -9.09 14.27 15.68
C ILE A 49 -9.10 12.84 16.25
N ASP A 50 -9.90 12.58 17.28
CA ASP A 50 -10.08 11.25 17.86
C ASP A 50 -10.72 10.27 16.86
N LEU A 51 -11.70 10.73 16.06
CA LEU A 51 -12.32 9.91 15.00
C LEU A 51 -11.36 9.70 13.83
N VAL A 52 -10.53 10.71 13.51
CA VAL A 52 -9.48 10.58 12.50
C VAL A 52 -8.48 9.51 12.91
N LEU A 53 -7.98 9.56 14.15
CA LEU A 53 -7.01 8.60 14.68
C LEU A 53 -7.58 7.19 14.73
N LEU A 54 -8.85 7.03 15.14
CA LEU A 54 -9.53 5.74 15.18
C LEU A 54 -9.62 5.09 13.79
N GLY A 55 -9.76 5.88 12.72
CA GLY A 55 -9.73 5.39 11.34
C GLY A 55 -8.31 5.20 10.78
N VAL A 56 -7.41 6.15 11.05
CA VAL A 56 -6.05 6.17 10.48
C VAL A 56 -5.20 5.02 11.00
N ILE A 57 -5.25 4.73 12.30
CA ILE A 57 -4.43 3.68 12.91
C ILE A 57 -4.64 2.31 12.25
N PRO A 58 -5.89 1.80 12.12
CA PRO A 58 -6.12 0.53 11.43
C PRO A 58 -5.83 0.60 9.93
N VAL A 59 -6.04 1.75 9.25
CA VAL A 59 -5.66 1.92 7.83
C VAL A 59 -4.17 1.74 7.63
N ILE A 60 -3.34 2.41 8.45
CA ILE A 60 -1.89 2.31 8.36
C ILE A 60 -1.44 0.88 8.67
N ALA A 61 -2.01 0.25 9.69
CA ALA A 61 -1.70 -1.14 10.02
C ALA A 61 -2.00 -2.09 8.86
N LEU A 62 -3.17 -1.98 8.23
CA LEU A 62 -3.57 -2.80 7.09
C LEU A 62 -2.69 -2.53 5.86
N ALA A 63 -2.36 -1.25 5.60
CA ALA A 63 -1.45 -0.86 4.53
C ALA A 63 -0.05 -1.48 4.71
N VAL A 64 0.51 -1.42 5.92
CA VAL A 64 1.82 -2.03 6.24
C VAL A 64 1.78 -3.54 6.11
N VAL A 65 0.71 -4.20 6.55
CA VAL A 65 0.55 -5.66 6.39
C VAL A 65 0.51 -6.06 4.92
N ILE A 66 -0.24 -5.33 4.10
CA ILE A 66 -0.32 -5.58 2.65
C ILE A 66 1.03 -5.32 1.99
N ASP A 67 1.69 -4.20 2.32
CA ASP A 67 3.01 -3.85 1.80
C ASP A 67 4.04 -4.96 2.12
N ALA A 68 4.06 -5.44 3.37
CA ALA A 68 4.94 -6.53 3.81
C ALA A 68 4.62 -7.87 3.12
N LEU A 69 3.34 -8.19 2.91
CA LEU A 69 2.92 -9.42 2.22
C LEU A 69 3.36 -9.41 0.76
N PHE A 70 3.23 -8.26 0.09
CA PHE A 70 3.69 -8.11 -1.28
C PHE A 70 5.22 -8.11 -1.38
N ASP A 71 5.92 -7.43 -0.49
CA ASP A 71 7.38 -7.48 -0.43
C ASP A 71 7.89 -8.93 -0.24
N LEU A 72 7.23 -9.71 0.62
CA LEU A 72 7.53 -11.14 0.80
C LEU A 72 7.26 -11.94 -0.48
N TRP A 73 6.15 -11.68 -1.17
CA TRP A 73 5.80 -12.35 -2.42
C TRP A 73 6.82 -12.06 -3.54
N ILE A 74 7.27 -10.81 -3.61
CA ILE A 74 8.30 -10.36 -4.56
C ILE A 74 9.64 -11.01 -4.23
N ALA A 75 9.99 -11.09 -2.94
CA ALA A 75 11.20 -11.78 -2.49
C ALA A 75 11.17 -13.28 -2.86
N PHE A 76 10.01 -13.94 -2.73
CA PHE A 76 9.84 -15.34 -3.09
C PHE A 76 10.00 -15.57 -4.61
N LEU A 77 9.43 -14.70 -5.45
CA LEU A 77 9.62 -14.74 -6.91
C LEU A 77 11.07 -14.53 -7.32
N LYS A 78 11.80 -13.68 -6.59
CA LYS A 78 13.21 -13.40 -6.87
C LYS A 78 14.12 -14.60 -6.56
N GLY A 79 13.73 -15.45 -5.60
CA GLY A 79 14.43 -16.71 -5.29
C GLY A 79 14.29 -17.79 -6.36
N ALA A 80 13.28 -17.73 -7.23
CA ALA A 80 13.05 -18.72 -8.30
C ALA A 80 13.73 -18.37 -9.64
N THR A 81 14.43 -17.23 -9.72
CA THR A 81 15.14 -16.78 -10.94
C THR A 81 16.66 -17.00 -10.85
N ASP A 82 17.15 -17.56 -9.73
CA ASP A 82 18.58 -17.80 -9.47
C ASP A 82 19.01 -19.28 -9.62
N ASP A 83 18.16 -20.13 -10.23
CA ASP A 83 18.52 -21.46 -10.73
C ASP A 83 18.87 -21.42 -12.24
#